data_AF-A0AAU9ZU91-F1
#
_entry.id   AF-A0AAU9ZU91-F1
#
_cell.length_a   1.000
_cell.length_b   1.000
_cell.length_c   1.000
_cell.angle_alpha   90.00
_cell.angle_beta   90.00
_cell.angle_gamma   90.00
#
_symmetry.space_group_name_H-M   'P 1'
#
loop_
_entity.id
_entity.type
_entity.pdbx_description
1 polymer ?
#
loop_
_entity_poly.entity_id
_entity_poly.type
_entity_poly.pdbx_seq_one_letter_code
_entity_poly.pdbx_strand_id
1 'polypeptide(L)'
;MVSRKKYLVLVLTAFLWVELHAQNKNKNMKCRLLGKFNLTGYVETKNHSVVIGGLFPIHSRTIPTDHDGEPISAMCEGFNFRGFRWMKTMIHTIKEINERKDILPNHTLGYQIFDTCYTISKTMETAFTFLTGQEEYQPNFRNGTGKYLVGIIGAGGSSLSVAASRILGLYYVPQTGESK
;
A
#
# COMPACT_ATOMS: atom_id res chain seq x y z
N MET A 1 13.77 64.13 2.49
CA MET A 1 13.98 63.25 1.30
C MET A 1 14.51 61.90 1.78
N VAL A 2 13.62 61.06 2.33
CA VAL A 2 13.99 59.72 2.84
C VAL A 2 14.37 58.86 1.63
N SER A 3 15.65 58.51 1.56
CA SER A 3 16.28 57.93 0.37
C SER A 3 15.56 56.66 -0.08
N ARG A 4 15.16 56.62 -1.37
CA ARG A 4 14.54 55.48 -2.08
C ARG A 4 15.25 54.15 -1.80
N LYS A 5 16.57 54.19 -1.53
CA LYS A 5 17.39 53.05 -1.08
C LYS A 5 16.93 52.46 0.26
N LYS A 6 16.54 53.28 1.24
CA LYS A 6 16.08 52.80 2.56
C LYS A 6 14.78 52.02 2.45
N TYR A 7 13.87 52.46 1.58
CA TYR A 7 12.60 51.77 1.33
C TYR A 7 12.82 50.42 0.62
N LEU A 8 13.71 50.39 -0.38
CA LEU A 8 14.07 49.15 -1.08
C LEU A 8 14.68 48.11 -0.13
N VAL A 9 15.56 48.55 0.78
CA VAL A 9 16.17 47.68 1.79
C VAL A 9 15.11 47.13 2.75
N LEU A 10 14.17 47.97 3.23
CA LEU A 10 13.09 47.52 4.10
C LEU A 10 12.19 46.47 3.43
N VAL A 11 11.83 46.67 2.16
CA VAL A 11 11.03 45.72 1.39
C VAL A 11 11.77 44.41 1.18
N LEU A 12 13.06 44.45 0.82
CA LEU A 12 13.88 43.25 0.66
C LEU A 12 14.03 42.48 1.98
N THR A 13 14.23 43.18 3.11
CA THR A 13 14.31 42.52 4.41
C THR A 13 12.98 41.89 4.81
N ALA A 14 11.85 42.53 4.51
CA ALA A 14 10.52 41.98 4.77
C ALA A 14 10.24 40.74 3.91
N PHE A 15 10.59 40.77 2.62
CA PHE A 15 10.47 39.62 1.72
C PHE A 15 11.33 38.44 2.18
N LEU A 16 12.60 38.67 2.52
CA LEU A 16 13.48 37.63 3.03
C LEU A 16 12.98 37.06 4.37
N TRP A 17 12.40 37.89 5.24
CA TRP A 17 11.76 37.44 6.47
C TRP A 17 10.54 36.57 6.21
N VAL A 18 9.70 36.93 5.23
CA VAL A 18 8.52 36.17 4.81
C VAL A 18 8.93 34.82 4.21
N GLU A 19 9.97 34.78 3.37
CA GLU A 19 10.52 33.52 2.83
C GLU A 19 11.11 32.62 3.92
N LEU A 20 11.83 33.18 4.89
CA LEU A 20 12.33 32.43 6.05
C LEU A 20 11.18 31.86 6.90
N HIS A 21 10.10 32.62 7.09
CA HIS A 21 8.92 32.16 7.82
C HIS A 21 8.11 31.12 7.04
N ALA A 22 8.08 31.21 5.70
CA ALA A 22 7.44 30.23 4.83
C ALA A 22 8.18 28.88 4.87
N GLN A 23 9.52 28.87 4.95
CA GLN A 23 10.29 27.64 5.10
C GLN A 23 10.16 26.99 6.49
N ASN A 24 9.74 27.75 7.52
CA ASN A 24 9.59 27.23 8.89
C ASN A 24 8.22 26.54 9.16
N LYS A 25 7.39 26.38 8.13
CA LYS A 25 6.10 25.66 8.24
C LYS A 25 6.17 24.17 7.89
N ASN A 26 7.35 23.58 7.78
CA ASN A 26 7.45 22.11 7.70
C ASN A 26 7.54 21.50 9.10
N LYS A 27 6.50 21.73 9.91
CA LYS A 27 6.24 20.90 11.09
C LYS A 27 5.89 19.52 10.57
N ASN A 28 6.80 18.55 10.76
CA ASN A 28 6.61 17.10 10.61
C ASN A 28 5.12 16.69 10.53
N MET A 29 4.53 16.73 9.34
CA MET A 29 3.14 16.32 9.14
C MET A 29 3.15 14.80 9.11
N LYS A 30 3.01 14.20 10.29
CA LYS A 30 2.89 12.74 10.43
C LYS A 30 1.50 12.35 9.93
N CYS A 31 1.41 11.93 8.66
CA CYS A 31 0.22 11.25 8.16
C CYS A 31 0.12 9.90 8.86
N ARG A 32 -1.01 9.65 9.53
CA ARG A 32 -1.32 8.38 10.16
C ARG A 32 -2.53 7.74 9.51
N LEU A 33 -2.56 6.42 9.48
CA LEU A 33 -3.76 5.68 9.13
C LEU A 33 -4.84 5.95 10.18
N LEU A 34 -6.05 6.29 9.75
CA LEU A 34 -7.15 6.68 10.66
C LEU A 34 -7.69 5.50 11.49
N GLY A 35 -7.37 4.26 11.11
CA GLY A 35 -7.75 3.06 11.83
C GLY A 35 -7.00 1.84 11.28
N LYS A 36 -7.09 0.70 11.97
CA LYS A 36 -6.55 -0.57 11.46
C LYS A 36 -7.60 -1.30 10.64
N PHE A 37 -7.18 -1.88 9.52
CA PHE A 37 -8.07 -2.67 8.67
C PHE A 37 -8.14 -4.12 9.14
N ASN A 38 -9.34 -4.69 9.14
CA ASN A 38 -9.55 -6.10 9.43
C ASN A 38 -9.32 -6.91 8.15
N LEU A 39 -8.07 -7.29 7.91
CA LEU A 39 -7.66 -8.02 6.72
C LEU A 39 -7.35 -9.47 7.05
N THR A 40 -7.94 -10.38 6.29
CA THR A 40 -7.60 -11.80 6.27
C THR A 40 -6.68 -12.09 5.11
N GLY A 41 -5.61 -12.85 5.36
CA GLY A 41 -4.59 -13.08 4.37
C GLY A 41 -3.57 -14.15 4.74
N TYR A 42 -2.66 -14.41 3.82
CA TYR A 42 -1.57 -15.37 3.94
C TYR A 42 -0.25 -14.62 3.79
N VAL A 43 0.61 -14.74 4.80
CA VAL A 43 1.84 -13.94 4.90
C VAL A 43 3.02 -14.85 5.21
N GLU A 44 4.02 -14.85 4.33
CA GLU A 44 5.29 -15.54 4.52
C GLU A 44 6.42 -14.61 4.05
N THR A 45 6.98 -13.87 5.01
CA THR A 45 7.99 -12.82 4.75
C THR A 45 9.29 -13.06 5.49
N LYS A 46 9.28 -13.96 6.49
CA LYS A 46 10.46 -14.33 7.27
C LYS A 46 11.46 -15.06 6.38
N ASN A 47 12.75 -14.80 6.58
CA ASN A 47 13.85 -15.42 5.83
C ASN A 47 13.83 -15.19 4.31
N HIS A 48 13.02 -14.23 3.82
CA HIS A 48 13.01 -13.84 2.41
C HIS A 48 13.74 -12.51 2.17
N SER A 49 14.32 -12.36 0.98
CA SER A 49 15.03 -11.14 0.58
C SER A 49 14.05 -10.02 0.21
N VAL A 50 13.01 -10.37 -0.56
CA VAL A 50 11.99 -9.44 -1.07
C VAL A 50 10.60 -10.09 -1.01
N VAL A 51 9.54 -9.30 -1.17
CA VAL A 51 8.15 -9.75 -1.02
C VAL A 51 7.30 -9.32 -2.20
N ILE A 52 6.46 -10.23 -2.69
CA ILE A 52 5.42 -9.94 -3.67
C ILE A 52 4.07 -9.85 -2.96
N GLY A 53 3.30 -8.81 -3.26
CA GLY A 53 1.94 -8.62 -2.78
C GLY A 53 0.92 -9.35 -3.65
N GLY A 54 -0.17 -9.83 -3.05
CA GLY A 54 -1.28 -10.48 -3.76
C GLY A 54 -2.64 -9.93 -3.33
N LEU A 55 -3.49 -9.63 -4.31
CA LEU A 55 -4.87 -9.18 -4.13
C LEU A 55 -5.82 -10.21 -4.77
N PHE A 56 -6.34 -11.15 -4.00
CA PHE A 56 -7.18 -12.23 -4.54
C PHE A 56 -8.60 -12.19 -4.00
N PRO A 57 -9.63 -12.51 -4.78
CA PRO A 57 -11.01 -12.62 -4.29
C PRO A 57 -11.25 -14.00 -3.68
N ILE A 58 -10.72 -14.23 -2.48
CA ILE A 58 -10.89 -15.51 -1.75
C ILE A 58 -12.34 -15.64 -1.26
N HIS A 59 -12.98 -14.52 -0.95
CA HIS A 59 -14.42 -14.42 -0.76
C HIS A 59 -15.09 -13.58 -1.86
N SER A 60 -16.40 -13.69 -1.99
CA SER A 60 -17.17 -13.10 -3.09
C SER A 60 -17.86 -11.79 -2.74
N ARG A 61 -18.00 -11.49 -1.44
CA ARG A 61 -18.64 -10.27 -0.94
C ARG A 61 -18.21 -9.92 0.47
N THR A 62 -18.57 -8.71 0.91
CA THR A 62 -18.51 -8.28 2.30
C THR A 62 -19.88 -8.36 2.97
N ILE A 63 -19.90 -8.60 4.28
CA ILE A 63 -21.10 -8.54 5.12
C ILE A 63 -21.24 -7.12 5.67
N PRO A 64 -22.42 -6.46 5.54
CA PRO A 64 -22.67 -5.20 6.21
C PRO A 64 -22.51 -5.34 7.72
N THR A 65 -21.82 -4.38 8.34
CA THR A 65 -21.73 -4.28 9.80
C THR A 65 -22.56 -3.07 10.24
N ASP A 66 -23.69 -3.31 10.90
CA ASP A 66 -24.51 -2.26 11.50
C ASP A 66 -23.84 -1.81 12.80
N HIS A 67 -23.16 -0.66 12.75
CA HIS A 67 -22.53 -0.04 13.91
C HIS A 67 -22.80 1.47 13.92
N ASP A 68 -23.37 1.96 15.03
CA ASP A 68 -23.63 3.38 15.29
C ASP A 68 -22.36 4.17 15.72
N GLY A 69 -21.17 3.60 15.49
CA GLY A 69 -19.87 4.10 15.96
C GLY A 69 -18.87 4.36 14.83
N GLU A 70 -17.57 4.28 15.15
CA GLU A 70 -16.53 4.37 14.11
C GLU A 70 -16.70 3.27 13.06
N PRO A 71 -16.50 3.57 11.76
CA PRO A 71 -16.67 2.59 10.70
C PRO A 71 -15.66 1.46 10.86
N ILE A 72 -16.17 0.25 11.04
CA ILE A 72 -15.36 -0.96 11.14
C ILE A 72 -15.20 -1.57 9.75
N SER A 73 -14.00 -2.08 9.49
CA SER A 73 -13.68 -2.82 8.28
C SER A 73 -14.55 -4.08 8.16
N ALA A 74 -15.39 -4.15 7.13
CA ALA A 74 -16.39 -5.20 6.94
C ALA A 74 -15.78 -6.61 6.89
N MET A 75 -16.52 -7.62 7.34
CA MET A 75 -16.10 -9.03 7.21
C MET A 75 -16.44 -9.57 5.83
N CYS A 76 -15.82 -10.69 5.44
CA CYS A 76 -15.98 -11.29 4.12
C CYS A 76 -16.76 -12.60 4.15
N GLU A 77 -17.50 -12.88 3.09
CA GLU A 77 -18.41 -14.03 2.98
C GLU A 77 -18.45 -14.62 1.57
N GLY A 78 -18.85 -15.88 1.47
CA GLY A 78 -19.03 -16.58 0.21
C GLY A 78 -17.70 -17.03 -0.37
N PHE A 79 -17.12 -18.07 0.24
CA PHE A 79 -15.81 -18.60 -0.16
C PHE A 79 -15.78 -18.95 -1.65
N ASN A 80 -14.81 -18.39 -2.35
CA ASN A 80 -14.60 -18.53 -3.77
C ASN A 80 -13.42 -19.47 -4.04
N PHE A 81 -13.73 -20.75 -4.27
CA PHE A 81 -12.72 -21.77 -4.57
C PHE A 81 -11.80 -21.41 -5.75
N ARG A 82 -12.32 -20.66 -6.74
CA ARG A 82 -11.53 -20.24 -7.90
C ARG A 82 -10.52 -19.15 -7.54
N GLY A 83 -10.94 -18.15 -6.76
CA GLY A 83 -10.03 -17.12 -6.24
C GLY A 83 -8.98 -17.70 -5.29
N PHE A 84 -9.40 -18.64 -4.42
CA PHE A 84 -8.47 -19.38 -3.57
C PHE A 84 -7.44 -20.19 -4.38
N ARG A 85 -7.85 -20.83 -5.48
CA ARG A 85 -6.93 -21.55 -6.37
C ARG A 85 -5.90 -20.60 -6.99
N TRP A 86 -6.31 -19.42 -7.46
CA TRP A 86 -5.39 -18.42 -8.00
C TRP A 86 -4.35 -17.97 -6.98
N MET A 87 -4.77 -17.70 -5.75
CA MET A 87 -3.87 -17.41 -4.64
C MET A 87 -2.88 -18.56 -4.40
N LYS A 88 -3.37 -19.81 -4.37
CA LYS A 88 -2.51 -20.99 -4.21
C LYS A 88 -1.52 -21.15 -5.37
N THR A 89 -1.90 -20.79 -6.58
CA THR A 89 -0.99 -20.77 -7.74
C THR A 89 0.16 -19.79 -7.50
N MET A 90 -0.11 -18.55 -7.04
CA MET A 90 0.95 -17.59 -6.71
C MET A 90 1.93 -18.16 -5.66
N ILE A 91 1.42 -18.73 -4.57
CA ILE A 91 2.26 -19.34 -3.52
C ILE A 91 3.12 -20.47 -4.10
N HIS A 92 2.53 -21.32 -4.95
CA HIS A 92 3.24 -22.43 -5.57
C HIS A 92 4.34 -21.96 -6.53
N THR A 93 4.04 -20.98 -7.38
CA THR A 93 5.01 -20.40 -8.32
C THR A 93 6.17 -19.73 -7.58
N ILE A 94 5.91 -19.02 -6.48
CA ILE A 94 6.97 -18.45 -5.64
C ILE A 94 7.89 -19.55 -5.09
N LYS A 95 7.31 -20.67 -4.64
CA LYS A 95 8.09 -21.83 -4.19
C LYS A 95 8.98 -22.37 -5.32
N GLU A 96 8.43 -22.59 -6.51
CA GLU A 96 9.20 -23.07 -7.67
C GLU A 96 10.34 -22.11 -8.06
N ILE A 97 10.10 -20.78 -8.01
CA ILE A 97 11.13 -19.78 -8.27
C ILE A 97 12.26 -19.90 -7.24
N ASN A 98 11.93 -20.02 -5.95
CA ASN A 98 12.93 -20.13 -4.89
C ASN A 98 13.76 -21.44 -4.97
N GLU A 99 13.23 -22.49 -5.61
CA GLU A 99 13.94 -23.76 -5.83
C GLU A 99 14.88 -23.72 -7.06
N ARG A 100 14.68 -22.75 -7.95
CA ARG A 100 15.48 -22.58 -9.16
C ARG A 100 16.72 -21.71 -8.89
N LYS A 101 17.88 -22.19 -9.34
CA LYS A 101 19.15 -21.47 -9.20
C LYS A 101 19.43 -20.49 -10.34
N ASP A 102 18.69 -20.60 -11.44
CA ASP A 102 18.85 -19.81 -12.65
C ASP A 102 17.95 -18.56 -12.67
N ILE A 103 16.91 -18.53 -11.83
CA ILE A 103 16.02 -17.38 -11.64
C ILE A 103 16.31 -16.79 -10.25
N LEU A 104 16.64 -15.50 -10.19
CA LEU A 104 16.95 -14.78 -8.93
C LEU A 104 18.04 -15.45 -8.08
N PRO A 105 19.26 -15.68 -8.61
CA PRO A 105 20.33 -16.27 -7.83
C PRO A 105 20.62 -15.46 -6.57
N ASN A 106 20.81 -16.14 -5.44
CA ASN A 106 21.09 -15.56 -4.11
C ASN A 106 19.96 -14.73 -3.48
N HIS A 107 18.77 -14.73 -4.07
CA HIS A 107 17.61 -14.04 -3.53
C HIS A 107 16.43 -15.00 -3.37
N THR A 108 15.60 -14.76 -2.36
CA THR A 108 14.36 -15.51 -2.17
C THR A 108 13.17 -14.56 -2.08
N LEU A 109 12.06 -15.03 -2.65
CA LEU A 109 10.77 -14.36 -2.68
C LEU A 109 9.90 -14.85 -1.53
N GLY A 110 9.37 -13.92 -0.75
CA GLY A 110 8.25 -14.12 0.15
C GLY A 110 6.96 -13.55 -0.44
N TYR A 111 5.86 -13.67 0.29
CA TYR A 111 4.57 -13.14 -0.13
C TYR A 111 3.76 -12.52 1.00
N GLN A 112 2.92 -11.56 0.64
CA GLN A 112 1.83 -11.02 1.45
C GLN A 112 0.58 -10.99 0.60
N ILE A 113 -0.39 -11.84 0.92
CA ILE A 113 -1.60 -11.99 0.13
C ILE A 113 -2.79 -11.64 1.00
N PHE A 114 -3.66 -10.77 0.53
CA PHE A 114 -4.87 -10.39 1.24
C PHE A 114 -6.12 -10.65 0.41
N ASP A 115 -7.20 -10.96 1.11
CA ASP A 115 -8.52 -11.14 0.52
C ASP A 115 -9.16 -9.80 0.17
N THR A 116 -9.53 -9.65 -1.10
CA THR A 116 -10.25 -8.47 -1.61
C THR A 116 -11.76 -8.62 -1.45
N CYS A 117 -12.25 -9.82 -1.16
CA CYS A 117 -13.67 -10.12 -1.01
C CYS A 117 -14.52 -9.68 -2.21
N TYR A 118 -13.86 -9.53 -3.36
CA TYR A 118 -14.37 -8.95 -4.60
C TYR A 118 -15.03 -7.56 -4.44
N THR A 119 -14.56 -6.74 -3.49
CA THR A 119 -15.07 -5.38 -3.26
C THR A 119 -13.99 -4.30 -3.35
N ILE A 120 -14.38 -3.11 -3.79
CA ILE A 120 -13.47 -1.96 -3.93
C ILE A 120 -12.92 -1.53 -2.56
N SER A 121 -13.78 -1.49 -1.54
CA SER A 121 -13.39 -1.09 -0.17
C SER A 121 -12.25 -1.95 0.35
N LYS A 122 -12.41 -3.28 0.36
CA LYS A 122 -11.37 -4.22 0.78
C LYS A 122 -10.10 -4.13 -0.07
N THR A 123 -10.26 -3.93 -1.37
CA THR A 123 -9.12 -3.72 -2.27
C THR A 123 -8.32 -2.45 -1.93
N MET A 124 -8.99 -1.37 -1.50
CA MET A 124 -8.31 -0.16 -1.04
C MET A 124 -7.65 -0.35 0.32
N GLU A 125 -8.31 -0.99 1.27
CA GLU A 125 -7.75 -1.32 2.60
C GLU A 125 -6.44 -2.13 2.49
N THR A 126 -6.43 -3.11 1.58
CA THR A 126 -5.26 -3.94 1.29
C THR A 126 -4.15 -3.16 0.59
N ALA A 127 -4.48 -2.31 -0.40
CA ALA A 127 -3.52 -1.40 -1.03
C ALA A 127 -2.85 -0.46 -0.01
N PHE A 128 -3.62 0.16 0.89
CA PHE A 128 -3.05 0.97 1.96
C PHE A 128 -2.18 0.15 2.90
N THR A 129 -2.61 -1.07 3.27
CA THR A 129 -1.82 -1.96 4.12
C THR A 129 -0.48 -2.34 3.49
N PHE A 130 -0.41 -2.54 2.18
CA PHE A 130 0.86 -2.78 1.49
C PHE A 130 1.84 -1.62 1.60
N LEU A 131 1.33 -0.38 1.63
CA LEU A 131 2.16 0.82 1.67
C LEU A 131 2.55 1.23 3.09
N THR A 132 1.69 0.98 4.08
CA THR A 132 1.88 1.45 5.45
C THR A 132 2.24 0.35 6.45
N GLY A 133 2.06 -0.93 6.09
CA GLY A 133 2.20 -2.04 7.03
C GLY A 133 1.19 -2.02 8.17
N GLN A 134 0.10 -1.25 8.03
CA GLN A 134 -0.83 -0.83 9.10
C GLN A 134 -0.19 0.00 10.24
N GLU A 135 1.04 0.45 10.06
CA GLU A 135 1.75 1.29 11.02
C GLU A 135 1.81 2.75 10.55
N GLU A 136 2.07 3.64 11.51
CA GLU A 136 2.01 5.11 11.33
C GLU A 136 3.06 5.62 10.34
N TYR A 137 4.15 4.88 10.10
CA TYR A 137 5.26 5.33 9.26
C TYR A 137 6.16 4.16 8.80
N GLN A 138 5.94 3.63 7.59
CA GLN A 138 6.93 2.79 6.89
C GLN A 138 7.39 3.47 5.59
N PRO A 139 8.46 4.27 5.63
CA PRO A 139 9.07 4.78 4.42
C PRO A 139 9.69 3.62 3.63
N ASN A 140 9.62 3.69 2.29
CA ASN A 140 10.31 2.81 1.34
C ASN A 140 9.71 1.41 1.10
N PHE A 141 8.38 1.27 1.08
CA PHE A 141 7.68 0.01 0.71
C PHE A 141 8.15 -1.21 1.49
N ARG A 142 8.60 -0.98 2.71
CA ARG A 142 8.97 -2.04 3.62
C ARG A 142 7.67 -2.55 4.23
N ASN A 143 7.52 -3.85 4.33
CA ASN A 143 6.42 -4.44 5.09
C ASN A 143 6.67 -4.37 6.60
N GLY A 144 5.75 -4.91 7.41
CA GLY A 144 5.89 -5.00 8.87
C GLY A 144 7.15 -5.75 9.37
N THR A 145 7.84 -6.50 8.51
CA THR A 145 9.13 -7.16 8.81
C THR A 145 10.34 -6.42 8.24
N GLY A 146 10.15 -5.23 7.68
CA GLY A 146 11.20 -4.43 7.06
C GLY A 146 11.63 -4.93 5.67
N LYS A 147 10.87 -5.79 4.99
CA LYS A 147 11.22 -6.34 3.67
C LYS A 147 10.59 -5.54 2.54
N TYR A 148 11.32 -5.37 1.43
CA TYR A 148 10.84 -4.60 0.29
C TYR A 148 9.72 -5.32 -0.46
N LEU A 149 8.60 -4.62 -0.63
CA LEU A 149 7.52 -4.99 -1.54
C LEU A 149 7.94 -4.62 -2.97
N VAL A 150 8.17 -5.62 -3.81
CA VAL A 150 8.70 -5.41 -5.18
C VAL A 150 7.61 -5.31 -6.25
N GLY A 151 6.38 -5.66 -5.91
CA GLY A 151 5.24 -5.56 -6.80
C GLY A 151 4.01 -6.26 -6.26
N ILE A 152 2.87 -6.03 -6.92
CA ILE A 152 1.57 -6.58 -6.54
C ILE A 152 0.95 -7.31 -7.73
N ILE A 153 0.45 -8.52 -7.48
CA ILE A 153 -0.36 -9.31 -8.40
C ILE A 153 -1.84 -9.15 -8.00
N GLY A 154 -2.70 -8.80 -8.95
CA GLY A 154 -4.14 -8.67 -8.71
C GLY A 154 -4.80 -7.41 -9.29
N ALA A 155 -6.11 -7.21 -9.15
CA ALA A 155 -6.99 -7.74 -8.11
C ALA A 155 -8.14 -8.67 -8.60
N GLY A 156 -8.03 -9.25 -9.81
CA GLY A 156 -9.06 -10.12 -10.39
C GLY A 156 -10.14 -9.40 -11.21
N GLY A 157 -10.54 -8.19 -10.82
CA GLY A 157 -11.55 -7.37 -11.52
C GLY A 157 -11.01 -6.00 -11.94
N SER A 158 -11.35 -5.51 -13.14
CA SER A 158 -10.80 -4.25 -13.68
C SER A 158 -11.06 -3.05 -12.77
N SER A 159 -12.27 -2.92 -12.21
CA SER A 159 -12.60 -1.83 -11.27
C SER A 159 -11.79 -1.91 -9.97
N LEU A 160 -11.55 -3.13 -9.47
CA LEU A 160 -10.73 -3.38 -8.30
C LEU A 160 -9.26 -3.01 -8.59
N SER A 161 -8.74 -3.45 -9.74
CA SER A 161 -7.38 -3.15 -10.17
C SER A 161 -7.15 -1.65 -10.36
N VAL A 162 -8.11 -0.92 -10.93
CA VAL A 162 -8.04 0.55 -11.07
C VAL A 162 -8.08 1.24 -9.71
N ALA A 163 -8.90 0.77 -8.78
CA ALA A 163 -8.95 1.32 -7.43
C ALA A 163 -7.61 1.15 -6.69
N ALA A 164 -7.03 -0.06 -6.76
CA ALA A 164 -5.71 -0.33 -6.19
C ALA A 164 -4.60 0.51 -6.85
N SER A 165 -4.57 0.55 -8.19
CA SER A 165 -3.49 1.20 -8.94
C SER A 165 -3.42 2.70 -8.70
N ARG A 166 -4.56 3.36 -8.45
CA ARG A 166 -4.60 4.78 -8.08
C ARG A 166 -3.87 5.07 -6.77
N ILE A 167 -3.86 4.13 -5.83
CA ILE A 167 -3.16 4.26 -4.55
C ILE A 167 -1.70 3.84 -4.72
N LEU A 168 -1.46 2.65 -5.29
CA LEU A 168 -0.13 2.06 -5.46
C LEU A 168 0.77 2.88 -6.40
N GLY A 169 0.17 3.49 -7.43
CA GLY A 169 0.86 4.31 -8.42
C GLY A 169 1.42 5.62 -7.87
N LEU A 170 0.81 6.20 -6.82
CA LEU A 170 1.36 7.37 -6.11
C LEU A 170 2.74 7.08 -5.50
N TYR A 171 3.01 5.80 -5.31
CA TYR A 171 4.17 5.26 -4.64
C TYR A 171 5.04 4.43 -5.58
N TYR A 172 4.76 4.43 -6.90
CA TYR A 172 5.53 3.68 -7.89
C TYR A 172 5.64 2.17 -7.60
N VAL A 173 4.68 1.59 -6.88
CA VAL A 173 4.61 0.14 -6.67
C VAL A 173 4.01 -0.49 -7.92
N PRO A 174 4.74 -1.35 -8.65
CA PRO A 174 4.22 -1.95 -9.86
C PRO A 174 3.09 -2.91 -9.52
N GLN A 175 1.99 -2.81 -10.26
CA GLN A 175 0.84 -3.72 -10.16
C GLN A 175 0.63 -4.39 -11.51
N THR A 176 0.53 -5.72 -11.50
CA THR A 176 0.09 -6.51 -12.65
C THR A 176 -1.32 -7.04 -12.42
N GLY A 177 -2.22 -6.73 -13.34
CA GLY A 177 -3.57 -7.26 -13.33
C GLY A 177 -3.56 -8.77 -13.53
N GLU A 178 -4.46 -9.46 -12.83
CA GLU A 178 -4.86 -10.81 -13.18
C GLU A 178 -6.34 -10.74 -13.58
N SER A 179 -6.63 -11.09 -14.82
CA SER A 179 -8.00 -11.22 -15.31
C SER A 179 -8.03 -12.42 -16.23
N LYS A 180 -9.16 -13.11 -16.25
CA LYS A 180 -9.38 -14.20 -17.21
C LYS A 180 -9.54 -13.64 -18.62
#